data_AF-X1L8M6-F1
#
_entry.id   AF-X1L8M6-F1
#
_cell.length_a   1.000
_cell.length_b   1.000
_cell.length_c   1.000
_cell.angle_alpha   90.00
_cell.angle_beta   90.00
_cell.angle_gamma   90.00
#
_symmetry.space_group_name_H-M   'P 1'
#
loop_
_entity.id
_entity.type
_entity.pdbx_description
1 polymer ?
#
loop_
_entity_poly.entity_id
_entity_poly.type
_entity_poly.pdbx_seq_one_letter_code
_entity_poly.pdbx_strand_id
1 'polypeptide(L)'
;MRRAVARGRLVPQSLSTDPRMGQLSLKAALLFPLIWINCDDQGRISGNPHEIKYATCPNIDPISKTDIGELLKELDEQGLIKVYTTSKTKAIQMLDWWEEQRLQWAYPSRYPPPEGWTDHLRYHPTPTEIITENWPPPGQPASKLLPSKLPSKPASALGSKHRGKKSKSRQGPLPSPEIEIEKEKEEEEGRLPSALGSKSA
;
A
#
# COMPACT_ATOMS: atom_id res chain seq x y z
N MET A 1 8.22 21.54 -6.74
CA MET A 1 7.42 20.61 -7.57
C MET A 1 6.15 20.24 -6.82
N ARG A 2 4.96 20.37 -7.44
CA ARG A 2 3.75 19.75 -6.85
C ARG A 2 4.04 18.25 -6.76
N ARG A 3 3.95 17.69 -5.55
CA ARG A 3 4.01 16.24 -5.38
C ARG A 3 2.84 15.65 -6.18
N ALA A 4 3.10 14.61 -6.97
CA ALA A 4 2.04 13.90 -7.67
C ALA A 4 0.99 13.43 -6.65
N VAL A 5 -0.27 13.32 -7.06
CA VAL A 5 -1.31 12.67 -6.25
C VAL A 5 -0.78 11.28 -5.87
N ALA A 6 -0.79 10.95 -4.58
CA ALA A 6 -0.32 9.66 -4.10
C ALA A 6 -1.17 8.55 -4.75
N ARG A 7 -0.52 7.73 -5.57
CA ARG A 7 -1.08 6.48 -6.10
C ARG A 7 -0.52 5.36 -5.24
N GLY A 8 -1.29 4.95 -4.23
CA GLY A 8 -0.93 3.81 -3.39
C GLY A 8 -1.54 2.53 -3.94
N ARG A 9 -0.83 1.41 -3.79
CA ARG A 9 -1.40 0.06 -3.87
C ARG A 9 -1.40 -0.55 -2.48
N LEU A 10 -2.44 -1.31 -2.18
CA LEU A 10 -2.47 -2.10 -0.96
C LEU A 10 -1.79 -3.44 -1.24
N VAL A 11 -0.85 -3.84 -0.38
CA VAL A 11 -0.36 -5.21 -0.37
C VAL A 11 -1.36 -6.03 0.45
N PRO A 12 -1.92 -7.12 -0.09
CA PRO A 12 -2.93 -7.89 0.60
C PRO A 12 -2.33 -8.72 1.73
N GLN A 13 -3.11 -8.93 2.79
CA GLN A 13 -2.68 -9.75 3.93
C GLN A 13 -2.43 -11.21 3.53
N SER A 14 -3.16 -11.72 2.53
CA SER A 14 -3.00 -13.09 1.99
C SER A 14 -1.55 -13.41 1.61
N LEU A 15 -0.78 -12.40 1.21
CA LEU A 15 0.62 -12.56 0.83
C LEU A 15 1.46 -13.19 1.95
N SER A 16 1.19 -12.88 3.22
CA SER A 16 1.98 -13.44 4.34
C SER A 16 1.76 -14.94 4.55
N THR A 17 0.64 -15.46 4.06
CA THR A 17 0.24 -16.87 4.18
C THR A 17 0.35 -17.62 2.86
N ASP A 18 0.81 -16.96 1.79
CA ASP A 18 1.00 -17.60 0.49
C ASP A 18 2.18 -18.59 0.56
N PRO A 19 1.94 -19.89 0.31
CA PRO A 19 3.00 -20.90 0.32
C PRO A 19 4.14 -20.61 -0.66
N ARG A 20 3.88 -19.94 -1.78
CA ARG A 20 4.90 -19.56 -2.78
C ARG A 20 5.96 -18.65 -2.16
N MET A 21 5.56 -17.76 -1.24
CA MET A 21 6.49 -16.86 -0.55
C MET A 21 7.49 -17.62 0.33
N GLY A 22 7.10 -18.77 0.89
CA GLY A 22 7.99 -19.63 1.68
C GLY A 22 9.03 -20.38 0.85
N GLN A 23 8.88 -20.42 -0.48
CA GLN A 23 9.82 -21.07 -1.40
C GLN A 23 10.86 -20.09 -1.98
N LEU A 24 10.69 -18.79 -1.73
CA LEU A 24 11.58 -17.75 -2.22
C LEU A 24 12.77 -17.53 -1.29
N SER A 25 13.87 -17.10 -1.90
CA SER A 25 14.97 -16.45 -1.23
C SER A 25 14.49 -15.19 -0.51
N LEU A 26 15.13 -14.85 0.60
CA LEU A 26 14.77 -13.67 1.40
C LEU A 26 14.76 -12.38 0.56
N LYS A 27 15.69 -12.26 -0.40
CA LYS A 27 15.77 -11.11 -1.31
C LYS A 27 14.58 -11.07 -2.28
N ALA A 28 14.17 -12.21 -2.84
CA ALA A 28 13.02 -12.26 -3.74
C ALA A 28 11.70 -12.00 -2.99
N ALA A 29 11.56 -12.59 -1.79
CA ALA A 29 10.42 -12.35 -0.91
C ALA A 29 10.29 -10.88 -0.51
N LEU A 30 11.41 -10.18 -0.27
CA LEU A 30 11.42 -8.74 -0.01
C LEU A 30 11.11 -7.91 -1.26
N LEU A 31 11.62 -8.34 -2.43
CA LEU A 31 11.48 -7.61 -3.69
C LEU A 31 10.03 -7.61 -4.21
N PHE A 32 9.31 -8.72 -4.08
CA PHE A 32 7.94 -8.88 -4.58
C PHE A 32 6.97 -7.77 -4.13
N PRO A 33 6.77 -7.51 -2.81
CA PRO A 33 5.85 -6.44 -2.38
C PRO A 33 6.32 -5.04 -2.81
N LEU A 34 7.64 -4.83 -2.97
CA LEU A 34 8.17 -3.56 -3.47
C LEU A 34 7.88 -3.36 -4.96
N ILE A 35 7.85 -4.44 -5.75
CA ILE A 35 7.37 -4.42 -7.14
C ILE A 35 5.87 -4.12 -7.16
N TRP A 36 5.07 -4.85 -6.37
CA TRP A 36 3.62 -4.75 -6.32
C TRP A 36 3.12 -3.31 -6.19
N ILE A 37 3.70 -2.56 -5.24
CA ILE A 37 3.28 -1.18 -4.98
C ILE A 37 3.66 -0.18 -6.09
N ASN A 38 4.59 -0.55 -6.97
CA ASN A 38 5.04 0.26 -8.09
C ASN A 38 4.34 -0.09 -9.42
N CYS A 39 3.48 -1.12 -9.43
CA CYS A 39 2.74 -1.52 -10.62
C CYS A 39 1.65 -0.50 -11.01
N ASP A 40 1.41 -0.39 -12.32
CA ASP A 40 0.29 0.39 -12.85
C ASP A 40 -1.08 -0.26 -12.54
N ASP A 41 -2.16 0.33 -13.04
CA ASP A 41 -3.52 -0.11 -12.67
C ASP A 41 -3.87 -1.50 -13.22
N GLN A 42 -3.06 -2.03 -14.14
CA GLN A 42 -3.24 -3.35 -14.73
C GLN A 42 -2.23 -4.38 -14.19
N GLY A 43 -1.47 -4.01 -13.15
CA GLY A 43 -0.49 -4.90 -12.54
C GLY A 43 0.80 -5.02 -13.34
N ARG A 44 1.15 -4.01 -14.15
CA ARG A 44 2.36 -4.05 -14.99
C ARG A 44 3.42 -3.05 -14.57
N ILE A 45 4.68 -3.44 -14.81
CA ILE A 45 5.87 -2.61 -14.61
C ILE A 45 6.96 -3.02 -15.62
N SER A 46 8.02 -2.21 -15.72
CA SER A 46 9.19 -2.52 -16.54
C SER A 46 9.85 -3.83 -16.10
N GLY A 47 10.29 -4.64 -17.06
CA GLY A 47 11.09 -5.85 -16.82
C GLY A 47 12.59 -5.61 -16.91
N ASN A 48 13.02 -4.34 -17.05
CA ASN A 48 14.44 -3.99 -17.04
C ASN A 48 14.99 -4.05 -15.59
N PRO A 49 16.00 -4.90 -15.29
CA PRO A 49 16.56 -5.02 -13.95
C PRO A 49 17.05 -3.70 -13.34
N HIS A 50 17.61 -2.80 -14.16
CA HIS A 50 18.09 -1.51 -13.69
C HIS A 50 16.95 -0.59 -13.25
N GLU A 51 15.86 -0.57 -14.01
CA GLU A 51 14.68 0.24 -13.69
C GLU A 51 13.95 -0.31 -12.46
N ILE A 52 13.85 -1.64 -12.33
CA ILE A 52 13.29 -2.28 -11.14
C ILE A 52 14.10 -1.91 -9.91
N LYS A 53 15.43 -2.06 -9.94
CA LYS A 53 16.27 -1.68 -8.79
C LYS A 53 16.01 -0.24 -8.35
N TYR A 54 15.97 0.68 -9.32
CA TYR A 54 15.76 2.10 -9.06
C TYR A 54 14.36 2.41 -8.52
N ALA A 55 13.32 1.77 -9.07
CA ALA A 55 11.94 2.03 -8.71
C ALA A 55 11.55 1.41 -7.36
N THR A 56 12.02 0.21 -7.07
CA THR A 56 11.48 -0.61 -5.96
C THR A 56 12.35 -0.60 -4.72
N CYS A 57 13.68 -0.62 -4.88
CA CYS A 57 14.61 -0.79 -3.76
C CYS A 57 15.93 -0.03 -3.93
N PRO A 58 15.94 1.27 -4.33
CA PRO A 58 17.18 1.98 -4.67
C PRO A 58 18.19 2.04 -3.53
N ASN A 59 17.71 2.10 -2.28
CA ASN A 59 18.54 2.24 -1.07
C ASN A 59 18.69 0.94 -0.26
N ILE A 60 18.34 -0.22 -0.85
CA ILE A 60 18.53 -1.53 -0.20
C ILE A 60 19.82 -2.14 -0.74
N ASP A 61 20.95 -1.79 -0.13
CA ASP A 61 22.29 -2.18 -0.59
C ASP A 61 22.49 -3.70 -0.75
N PRO A 62 21.93 -4.57 0.12
CA PRO A 62 22.09 -6.02 -0.03
C PRO A 62 21.52 -6.59 -1.34
N ILE A 63 20.61 -5.89 -2.02
CA ILE A 63 20.08 -6.28 -3.33
C ILE A 63 20.85 -5.50 -4.40
N SER A 64 21.79 -6.14 -5.09
CA SER A 64 22.55 -5.44 -6.13
C SER A 64 21.75 -5.30 -7.44
N LYS A 65 22.23 -4.47 -8.38
CA LYS A 65 21.63 -4.38 -9.73
C LYS A 65 21.72 -5.71 -10.50
N THR A 66 22.78 -6.47 -10.27
CA THR A 66 23.00 -7.77 -10.91
C THR A 66 22.12 -8.86 -10.31
N ASP A 67 21.71 -8.71 -9.04
CA ASP A 67 20.83 -9.68 -8.37
C ASP A 67 19.42 -9.69 -9.00
N ILE A 68 18.91 -8.52 -9.41
CA ILE A 68 17.50 -8.36 -9.83
C ILE A 68 17.10 -9.35 -10.94
N GLY A 69 17.99 -9.63 -11.91
CA GLY A 69 17.67 -10.56 -12.99
C GLY A 69 17.30 -11.96 -12.48
N GLU A 70 18.11 -12.50 -11.56
CA GLU A 70 17.87 -13.81 -10.96
C GLU A 70 16.68 -13.79 -10.01
N LEU A 71 16.50 -12.72 -9.23
CA LEU A 71 15.33 -12.58 -8.35
C LEU A 71 14.02 -12.53 -9.13
N LEU A 72 13.99 -11.85 -10.28
CA LEU A 72 12.82 -11.83 -11.15
C LEU A 72 12.53 -13.19 -11.78
N LYS A 73 13.57 -13.93 -12.17
CA LYS A 73 13.44 -15.30 -12.67
C LYS A 73 12.85 -16.22 -11.60
N GLU A 74 13.35 -16.12 -10.37
CA GLU A 74 12.84 -16.88 -9.22
C GLU A 74 11.35 -16.60 -8.97
N LEU A 75 10.92 -15.33 -9.01
CA LEU A 75 9.52 -14.95 -8.87
C LEU A 75 8.62 -15.46 -10.03
N ASP A 76 9.14 -15.50 -11.26
CA ASP A 76 8.43 -16.04 -12.44
C ASP A 76 8.28 -17.56 -12.33
N GLU A 77 9.33 -18.26 -11.90
CA GLU A 77 9.32 -19.71 -11.69
C GLU A 77 8.33 -20.14 -10.59
N GLN A 78 8.17 -19.31 -9.55
CA GLN A 78 7.15 -19.52 -8.51
C GLN A 78 5.74 -19.12 -8.93
N GLY A 79 5.56 -18.56 -10.13
CA GLY A 79 4.25 -18.16 -10.63
C GLY A 79 3.61 -17.02 -9.84
N LEU A 80 4.43 -16.11 -9.29
CA LEU A 80 3.96 -14.88 -8.65
C LEU A 80 3.86 -13.72 -9.67
N ILE A 81 4.79 -13.72 -10.61
CA ILE A 81 4.85 -12.74 -11.70
C ILE A 81 5.01 -13.48 -13.03
N LYS A 82 4.82 -12.76 -14.13
CA LYS A 82 5.24 -13.19 -15.47
C LYS A 82 6.19 -12.18 -16.07
N VAL A 83 7.41 -12.59 -16.39
CA VAL A 83 8.34 -11.76 -17.16
C VAL A 83 8.15 -12.07 -18.65
N TYR A 84 7.89 -11.05 -19.46
CA TYR A 84 7.66 -11.21 -20.90
C TYR A 84 8.32 -10.09 -21.71
N THR A 85 8.52 -10.37 -22.99
CA THR A 85 9.11 -9.41 -23.93
C THR A 85 8.01 -8.77 -24.76
N THR A 86 8.02 -7.45 -24.82
CA THR A 86 7.18 -6.65 -25.71
C THR A 86 8.01 -6.23 -26.92
N SER A 87 7.39 -5.61 -27.93
CA SER A 87 8.12 -5.10 -29.10
C SER A 87 9.19 -4.05 -28.77
N LYS A 88 9.10 -3.38 -27.62
CA LYS A 88 10.00 -2.27 -27.23
C LYS A 88 10.87 -2.57 -26.01
N THR A 89 10.38 -3.37 -25.08
CA THR A 89 11.03 -3.58 -23.78
C THR A 89 10.60 -4.89 -23.12
N LYS A 90 11.31 -5.33 -22.10
CA LYS A 90 10.81 -6.35 -21.17
C LYS A 90 9.79 -5.73 -20.23
N ALA A 91 8.77 -6.50 -19.86
CA ALA A 91 7.74 -6.10 -18.92
C ALA A 91 7.46 -7.23 -17.94
N ILE A 92 6.84 -6.88 -16.82
CA ILE A 92 6.40 -7.80 -15.78
C ILE A 92 4.89 -7.63 -15.62
N GLN A 93 4.18 -8.75 -15.53
CA GLN A 93 2.77 -8.83 -15.14
C GLN A 93 2.66 -9.47 -13.76
N MET A 94 1.94 -8.86 -12.83
CA MET A 94 1.55 -9.52 -11.58
C MET A 94 0.37 -10.45 -11.86
N LEU A 95 0.53 -11.75 -11.56
CA LEU A 95 -0.44 -12.77 -11.98
C LEU A 95 -1.75 -12.72 -11.18
N ASP A 96 -1.67 -12.41 -9.89
CA ASP A 96 -2.84 -12.38 -9.01
C ASP A 96 -3.46 -10.97 -8.89
N TRP A 97 -3.06 -10.05 -9.78
CA TRP A 97 -3.42 -8.63 -9.67
C TRP A 97 -4.93 -8.40 -9.54
N TRP A 98 -5.72 -8.98 -10.44
CA TRP A 98 -7.16 -8.77 -10.45
C TRP A 98 -7.90 -9.59 -9.40
N GLU A 99 -7.27 -10.63 -8.87
CA GLU A 99 -7.80 -11.41 -7.75
C GLU A 99 -7.66 -10.66 -6.44
N GLU A 100 -6.54 -9.98 -6.23
CA GLU A 100 -6.21 -9.31 -4.96
C GLU A 100 -6.51 -7.80 -4.96
N GLN A 101 -6.29 -7.09 -6.06
CA GLN A 101 -6.60 -5.65 -6.14
C GLN A 101 -8.09 -5.40 -6.40
N ARG A 102 -8.63 -4.45 -5.63
CA ARG A 102 -10.02 -3.99 -5.74
C ARG A 102 -10.06 -2.52 -6.16
N LEU A 103 -9.58 -2.26 -7.38
CA LEU A 103 -9.56 -0.90 -7.93
C LEU A 103 -10.97 -0.47 -8.35
N GLN A 104 -11.34 0.77 -8.04
CA GLN A 104 -12.55 1.40 -8.59
C GLN A 104 -12.32 1.96 -10.01
N TRP A 105 -11.09 2.41 -10.27
CA TRP A 105 -10.65 2.99 -11.52
C TRP A 105 -9.35 2.32 -11.95
N ALA A 106 -9.26 1.95 -13.21
CA ALA A 106 -8.11 1.34 -13.81
C ALA A 106 -7.83 1.92 -15.20
N TYR A 107 -6.71 2.63 -15.30
CA TYR A 107 -6.21 3.19 -16.55
C TYR A 107 -5.50 2.12 -17.39
N PRO A 108 -5.41 2.32 -18.72
CA PRO A 108 -4.63 1.45 -19.58
C PRO A 108 -3.16 1.47 -19.17
N SER A 109 -2.51 0.32 -19.29
CA SER A 109 -1.08 0.21 -19.04
C SER A 109 -0.27 0.86 -20.15
N ARG A 110 0.96 1.24 -19.81
CA ARG A 110 1.99 1.61 -20.79
C ARG A 110 2.63 0.41 -21.47
N TYR A 111 2.46 -0.79 -20.91
CA TYR A 111 2.97 -2.04 -21.42
C TYR A 111 1.82 -2.86 -22.02
N PRO A 112 1.96 -3.42 -23.24
CA PRO A 112 0.95 -4.30 -23.81
C PRO A 112 0.76 -5.56 -22.95
N PRO A 113 -0.42 -6.19 -22.95
CA PRO A 113 -0.67 -7.39 -22.14
C PRO A 113 0.15 -8.58 -22.65
N PRO A 114 0.58 -9.49 -21.76
CA PRO A 114 1.12 -10.77 -22.20
C PRO A 114 0.03 -11.61 -22.87
N GLU A 115 0.45 -12.65 -23.60
CA GLU A 115 -0.48 -13.56 -24.26
C GLU A 115 -1.46 -14.20 -23.26
N GLY A 116 -2.75 -14.22 -23.62
CA GLY A 116 -3.82 -14.75 -22.77
C GLY A 116 -4.30 -13.80 -21.66
N TRP A 117 -3.72 -12.60 -21.53
CA TRP A 117 -4.15 -11.64 -20.52
C TRP A 117 -5.17 -10.63 -21.07
N THR A 118 -6.23 -10.39 -20.29
CA THR A 118 -7.29 -9.43 -20.63
C THR A 118 -7.22 -8.23 -19.69
N ASP A 119 -7.12 -7.04 -20.26
CA ASP A 119 -7.13 -5.78 -19.51
C ASP A 119 -8.54 -5.40 -19.09
N HIS A 120 -8.65 -4.81 -17.91
CA HIS A 120 -9.92 -4.35 -17.33
C HIS A 120 -9.85 -2.84 -17.17
N LEU A 121 -10.61 -2.12 -17.98
CA LEU A 121 -10.52 -0.67 -18.09
C LEU A 121 -11.73 -0.01 -17.47
N ARG A 122 -11.48 0.94 -16.60
CA ARG A 122 -12.48 1.89 -16.13
C ARG A 122 -11.78 3.17 -15.77
N TYR A 123 -11.84 4.19 -16.62
CA TYR A 123 -11.09 5.43 -16.40
C TYR A 123 -11.75 6.63 -17.08
N HIS A 124 -11.30 7.82 -16.69
CA HIS A 124 -11.73 9.09 -17.24
C HIS A 124 -10.69 9.62 -18.23
N PRO A 125 -10.87 9.43 -19.55
CA PRO A 125 -9.97 10.05 -20.54
C PRO A 125 -10.10 11.59 -20.51
N THR A 126 -11.32 12.07 -20.28
CA THR A 126 -11.69 13.48 -20.15
C THR A 126 -12.53 13.63 -18.88
N PRO A 127 -12.69 14.86 -18.33
CA PRO A 127 -13.47 15.07 -17.10
C PRO A 127 -14.95 14.64 -17.21
N THR A 128 -15.48 14.49 -18.42
CA THR A 128 -16.89 14.23 -18.69
C THR A 128 -17.17 12.80 -19.13
N GLU A 129 -16.16 12.07 -19.59
CA GLU A 129 -16.34 10.75 -20.18
C GLU A 129 -15.78 9.67 -19.26
N ILE A 130 -16.39 8.48 -19.32
CA ILE A 130 -15.90 7.27 -18.66
C ILE A 130 -15.80 6.20 -19.74
N ILE A 131 -14.58 5.71 -19.97
CA ILE A 131 -14.36 4.51 -20.78
C ILE A 131 -14.43 3.31 -19.84
N THR A 132 -15.20 2.30 -20.24
CA THR A 132 -15.34 1.03 -19.52
C THR A 132 -15.25 -0.12 -20.51
N GLU A 133 -14.30 -1.03 -20.29
CA GLU A 133 -14.06 -2.21 -21.13
C GLU A 133 -13.71 -3.39 -20.23
N ASN A 134 -14.30 -4.56 -20.52
CA ASN A 134 -14.12 -5.79 -19.74
C ASN A 134 -14.36 -5.63 -18.23
N TRP A 135 -15.19 -4.68 -17.78
CA TRP A 135 -15.44 -4.40 -16.37
C TRP A 135 -16.78 -5.01 -15.88
N PRO A 136 -16.88 -5.54 -14.64
CA PRO A 136 -15.87 -5.64 -13.59
C PRO A 136 -14.88 -6.79 -13.78
N PRO A 137 -13.69 -6.73 -13.15
CA PRO A 137 -12.77 -7.85 -13.11
C PRO A 137 -13.33 -9.05 -12.34
N PRO A 138 -12.83 -10.27 -12.63
CA PRO A 138 -13.19 -11.48 -11.91
C PRO A 138 -13.11 -11.29 -10.40
N GLY A 139 -14.11 -11.80 -9.67
CA GLY A 139 -14.16 -11.70 -8.20
C GLY A 139 -14.62 -10.34 -7.65
N GLN A 140 -14.87 -9.32 -8.50
CA GLN A 140 -15.60 -8.13 -8.08
C GLN A 140 -17.09 -8.24 -8.42
N PRO A 141 -18.00 -8.01 -7.46
CA PRO A 141 -19.40 -7.88 -7.79
C PRO A 141 -19.56 -6.69 -8.72
N ALA A 142 -20.22 -6.87 -9.87
CA ALA A 142 -20.68 -5.76 -10.67
C ALA A 142 -21.43 -4.82 -9.72
N SER A 143 -20.96 -3.58 -9.59
CA SER A 143 -21.68 -2.58 -8.80
C SER A 143 -23.09 -2.55 -9.37
N LYS A 144 -24.06 -3.18 -8.69
CA LYS A 144 -25.48 -3.01 -9.00
C LYS A 144 -25.64 -1.51 -9.10
N LEU A 145 -25.89 -1.03 -10.33
CA LEU A 145 -26.02 0.37 -10.65
C LEU A 145 -26.79 1.00 -9.51
N LEU A 146 -26.15 1.93 -8.77
CA LEU A 146 -26.88 2.78 -7.86
C LEU A 146 -28.07 3.30 -8.67
N PRO A 147 -29.31 3.18 -8.16
CA PRO A 147 -30.47 3.61 -8.92
C PRO A 147 -30.19 5.00 -9.45
N SER A 148 -30.31 5.17 -10.78
CA SER A 148 -29.90 6.36 -11.53
C SER A 148 -30.53 7.66 -11.04
N LYS A 149 -31.51 7.57 -10.14
CA LYS A 149 -32.13 8.70 -9.47
C LYS A 149 -31.59 8.81 -8.06
N LEU A 150 -30.74 9.82 -7.86
CA LEU A 150 -30.59 10.44 -6.55
C LEU A 150 -32.00 10.78 -6.03
N PRO A 151 -32.36 10.44 -4.78
CA PRO A 151 -33.65 10.85 -4.23
C PRO A 151 -33.77 12.36 -4.33
N SER A 152 -34.82 12.84 -5.01
CA SER A 152 -35.06 14.26 -5.32
C SER A 152 -35.36 15.13 -4.10
N LYS A 153 -35.37 14.55 -2.90
CA LYS A 153 -35.60 15.24 -1.64
C LYS A 153 -34.60 14.74 -0.60
N PRO A 154 -33.90 15.62 0.12
CA PRO A 154 -33.24 15.21 1.35
C PRO A 154 -34.31 14.61 2.27
N ALA A 155 -33.99 13.52 2.96
CA ALA A 155 -34.88 12.89 3.92
C ALA A 155 -35.19 13.90 5.04
N SER A 156 -36.30 14.61 4.92
CA SER A 156 -36.87 15.44 5.98
C SER A 156 -37.57 14.52 6.97
N ALA A 157 -36.79 13.77 7.76
CA ALA A 157 -37.30 12.98 8.87
C ALA A 157 -36.17 12.54 9.82
N LEU A 158 -35.37 13.46 10.33
CA LEU A 158 -34.88 13.27 11.70
C LEU A 158 -35.98 13.79 12.63
N GLY A 159 -36.86 12.87 13.02
CA GLY A 159 -37.95 13.15 13.93
C GLY A 159 -37.41 13.68 15.26
N SER A 160 -37.57 14.99 15.49
CA SER A 160 -37.47 15.58 16.81
C SER A 160 -38.61 15.05 17.68
N LYS A 161 -38.35 13.97 18.41
CA LYS A 161 -39.15 13.57 19.55
C LYS A 161 -38.24 13.07 20.65
N HIS A 162 -37.86 13.96 21.56
CA HIS A 162 -37.90 13.70 22.99
C HIS A 162 -38.30 14.99 23.71
N ARG A 163 -39.53 14.97 24.27
CA ARG A 163 -40.18 16.08 24.98
C ARG A 163 -40.35 15.67 26.44
N GLY A 164 -39.70 16.42 27.34
CA GLY A 164 -40.02 16.56 28.77
C GLY A 164 -39.39 15.51 29.70
N LYS A 165 -38.85 15.84 30.87
CA LYS A 165 -39.08 16.97 31.78
C LYS A 165 -37.88 17.18 32.72
N LYS A 166 -37.59 18.48 33.00
CA LYS A 166 -37.12 19.16 34.24
C LYS A 166 -35.83 18.61 34.92
N SER A 167 -34.89 19.41 35.41
CA SER A 167 -34.84 20.84 35.79
C SER A 167 -33.39 21.26 36.09
N LYS A 168 -33.09 22.56 35.87
CA LYS A 168 -32.19 23.49 36.60
C LYS A 168 -31.07 22.85 37.46
N SER A 169 -29.82 23.29 37.48
CA SER A 169 -29.10 24.49 37.04
C SER A 169 -27.71 24.36 37.66
N ARG A 170 -26.63 24.74 36.97
CA ARG A 170 -25.52 25.57 37.48
C ARG A 170 -24.32 25.49 36.52
N GLN A 171 -23.82 26.67 36.20
CA GLN A 171 -22.54 26.89 35.54
C GLN A 171 -21.40 26.35 36.40
N GLY A 172 -20.41 25.73 35.77
CA GLY A 172 -19.11 25.38 36.34
C GLY A 172 -18.15 24.97 35.23
N PRO A 173 -16.86 25.37 35.24
CA PRO A 173 -15.93 25.13 34.14
C PRO A 173 -15.50 23.66 34.06
N LEU A 174 -15.10 23.21 32.86
CA LEU A 174 -14.52 21.88 32.62
C LEU A 174 -13.25 21.66 33.48
N PRO A 175 -13.06 20.47 34.06
CA PRO A 175 -11.77 20.10 34.65
C PRO A 175 -10.78 19.70 33.54
N SER A 176 -9.58 20.27 33.62
CA SER A 176 -8.39 19.83 32.88
C SER A 176 -7.87 18.50 33.44
N PRO A 177 -7.23 17.64 32.63
CA PRO A 177 -6.61 16.41 33.13
C PRO A 177 -5.34 16.75 33.91
N GLU A 178 -5.27 16.31 35.17
CA GLU A 178 -4.08 16.35 36.00
C GLU A 178 -3.08 15.28 35.52
N ILE A 179 -1.85 15.72 35.24
CA ILE A 179 -0.69 14.88 34.96
C ILE A 179 -0.03 14.59 36.30
N GLU A 180 -0.07 13.34 36.76
CA GLU A 180 0.73 12.88 37.89
C GLU A 180 2.19 12.74 37.45
N ILE A 181 3.05 13.56 38.05
CA ILE A 181 4.50 13.52 37.90
C ILE A 181 5.06 12.80 39.12
N GLU A 182 5.52 11.57 38.96
CA GLU A 182 6.37 10.90 39.94
C GLU A 182 7.74 11.60 39.99
N LYS A 183 8.13 12.07 41.18
CA LYS A 183 9.45 12.64 41.46
C LYS A 183 10.32 11.58 42.12
N GLU A 184 11.31 11.06 41.40
CA GLU A 184 12.49 10.46 42.03
C GLU A 184 13.45 11.56 42.49
N LYS A 185 13.96 11.41 43.72
CA LYS A 185 14.89 12.35 44.37
C LYS A 185 16.33 12.01 43.96
N GLU A 186 17.04 13.00 43.47
CA GLU A 186 18.51 13.05 43.47
C GLU A 186 19.02 13.45 44.86
N GLU A 187 19.91 12.65 45.44
CA GLU A 187 20.85 13.08 46.47
C GLU A 187 22.25 13.04 45.84
N GLU A 188 22.84 14.22 45.65
CA GLU A 188 24.23 14.40 45.26
C GLU A 188 24.99 14.96 46.47
N GLU A 189 25.91 14.17 47.05
CA GLU A 189 27.04 14.71 47.80
C GLU A 189 28.33 14.01 47.38
N GLY A 190 29.22 14.77 46.74
CA GLY A 190 30.61 14.85 47.19
C GLY A 190 31.68 14.06 46.43
N ARG A 191 32.38 14.81 45.55
CA ARG A 191 33.86 14.97 45.54
C ARG A 191 34.72 13.88 44.87
N LEU A 192 35.32 14.24 43.72
CA LEU A 192 36.47 13.60 43.04
C LEU A 192 37.79 13.71 43.88
N PRO A 193 38.96 13.19 43.42
CA PRO A 193 39.38 11.80 43.23
C PRO A 193 40.79 11.53 43.86
N SER A 194 41.17 10.28 44.20
CA SER A 194 42.56 9.78 44.40
C SER A 194 42.47 8.39 45.02
N ALA A 195 43.36 7.41 44.91
CA ALA A 195 44.58 7.11 44.16
C ALA A 195 44.86 5.61 44.43
N LEU A 196 45.93 5.07 43.82
CA LEU A 196 46.51 3.73 44.03
C LEU A 196 45.67 2.57 43.43
N GLY A 197 46.15 1.75 42.51
CA GLY A 197 47.53 1.39 42.18
C GLY A 197 47.70 -0.12 42.33
N SER A 198 48.50 -0.70 41.43
CA SER A 198 49.11 -2.04 41.43
C SER A 198 48.44 -3.10 40.52
N LYS A 199 49.19 -3.93 39.77
CA LYS A 199 50.62 -3.97 39.42
C LYS A 199 50.80 -4.97 38.26
N SER A 200 51.73 -4.65 37.37
CA SER A 200 52.80 -5.50 36.78
C SER A 200 52.48 -6.91 36.24
N ALA A 201 52.75 -7.12 34.94
CA ALA A 201 53.98 -7.76 34.43
C ALA A 201 54.09 -7.55 32.92
#